data_AF-A0A8X8GBG2-F1
#
_entry.id   AF-A0A8X8GBG2-F1
#
_cell.length_a   1.000
_cell.length_b   1.000
_cell.length_c   1.000
_cell.angle_alpha   90.00
_cell.angle_beta   90.00
_cell.angle_gamma   90.00
#
_symmetry.space_group_name_H-M   'P 1'
#
loop_
_entity.id
_entity.type
_entity.pdbx_description
1 polymer ?
#
loop_
_entity_poly.entity_id
_entity_poly.type
_entity_poly.pdbx_seq_one_letter_code
_entity_poly.pdbx_strand_id
1 'polypeptide(L)'
;RHKELITLTHKLQKELPYEDIQSWTRGLVFPDGNGKAQPLEQRLLQSFDQYPMPHVTLPDGSTVFWGFLTGAGQVQSLAITDAQNHLRLLGAADDLLLAGTDPHKLQQARLVVFVRDPQALARYLPVVRAWAAADVLGFNRKCPGQDHARCTAALQAPLPIQAYNLNCKTSNGKIIQQHCALPLPQVPDDVSPGLFWQ
;
A
#
# COMPACT_ATOMS: atom_id res chain seq x y z
N ARG A 1 10.42 -23.18 -26.01
CA ARG A 1 10.60 -21.71 -26.16
C ARG A 1 9.52 -20.85 -25.48
N HIS A 2 8.24 -20.87 -25.90
CA HIS A 2 7.20 -20.03 -25.26
C HIS A 2 6.87 -20.42 -23.82
N LYS A 3 6.75 -21.74 -23.54
CA LYS A 3 6.58 -22.25 -22.17
C LYS A 3 7.78 -21.99 -21.27
N GLU A 4 9.01 -22.11 -21.80
CA GLU A 4 10.23 -21.79 -21.04
C GLU A 4 10.33 -20.32 -20.70
N LEU A 5 9.91 -19.42 -21.61
CA LEU A 5 9.80 -17.98 -21.31
C LEU A 5 8.80 -17.74 -20.18
N ILE A 6 7.59 -18.31 -20.26
CA ILE A 6 6.57 -18.20 -19.19
C ILE A 6 7.09 -18.74 -17.85
N THR A 7 7.79 -19.88 -17.85
CA THR A 7 8.38 -20.47 -16.65
C THR A 7 9.55 -19.66 -16.11
N LEU A 8 10.38 -19.06 -16.97
CA LEU A 8 11.46 -18.16 -16.56
C LEU A 8 10.89 -16.87 -15.97
N THR A 9 9.82 -16.35 -16.58
CA THR A 9 9.12 -15.16 -16.12
C THR A 9 8.46 -15.38 -14.76
N HIS A 10 7.79 -16.52 -14.53
CA HIS A 10 7.33 -16.93 -13.20
C HIS A 10 8.48 -17.11 -12.20
N LYS A 11 9.59 -17.74 -12.61
CA LYS A 11 10.76 -17.96 -11.72
C LYS A 11 11.52 -16.68 -11.34
N LEU A 12 11.45 -15.65 -12.17
CA LEU A 12 12.10 -14.36 -11.94
C LEU A 12 11.18 -13.36 -11.21
N GLN A 13 9.89 -13.68 -11.09
CA GLN A 13 8.93 -12.86 -10.38
C GLN A 13 9.02 -13.14 -8.89
N LYS A 14 9.20 -12.09 -8.08
CA LYS A 14 8.84 -12.17 -6.66
C LYS A 14 7.33 -12.33 -6.62
N GLU A 15 6.89 -13.54 -6.31
CA GLU A 15 5.47 -13.84 -6.19
C GLU A 15 4.92 -13.16 -4.93
N LEU A 16 3.88 -12.36 -5.13
CA LEU A 16 3.06 -11.84 -4.04
C LEU A 16 2.48 -13.04 -3.28
N PRO A 17 2.56 -13.08 -1.94
CA PRO A 17 2.09 -14.25 -1.18
C PRO A 17 0.56 -14.23 -1.09
N TYR A 18 -0.12 -14.64 -2.17
CA TYR A 18 -1.58 -14.62 -2.29
C TYR A 18 -2.27 -15.32 -1.10
N GLU A 19 -1.79 -16.50 -0.72
CA GLU A 19 -2.34 -17.26 0.42
C GLU A 19 -2.22 -16.49 1.75
N ASP A 20 -1.12 -15.78 1.97
CA ASP A 20 -0.95 -14.92 3.14
C ASP A 20 -1.97 -13.78 3.12
N ILE A 21 -2.18 -13.13 1.98
CA ILE A 21 -3.18 -12.06 1.84
C ILE A 21 -4.56 -12.59 2.25
N GLN A 22 -4.98 -13.72 1.69
CA GLN A 22 -6.28 -14.34 2.02
C GLN A 22 -6.39 -14.66 3.52
N SER A 23 -5.33 -15.21 4.11
CA SER A 23 -5.25 -15.49 5.55
C SER A 23 -5.35 -14.22 6.40
N TRP A 24 -4.69 -13.13 5.99
CA TRP A 24 -4.70 -11.84 6.69
C TRP A 24 -6.06 -11.14 6.62
N THR A 25 -6.71 -11.20 5.46
CA THR A 25 -7.93 -10.43 5.20
C THR A 25 -9.22 -11.16 5.54
N ARG A 26 -9.14 -12.45 5.94
CA ARG A 26 -10.29 -13.35 6.07
C ARG A 26 -11.46 -12.71 6.84
N GLY A 27 -12.54 -12.39 6.10
CA GLY A 27 -13.78 -11.81 6.63
C GLY A 27 -13.78 -10.29 6.81
N LEU A 28 -12.65 -9.62 6.63
CA LEU A 28 -12.56 -8.17 6.71
C LEU A 28 -13.26 -7.54 5.51
N VAL A 29 -14.07 -6.54 5.84
CA VAL A 29 -14.78 -5.73 4.86
C VAL A 29 -14.26 -4.31 5.01
N PHE A 30 -13.87 -3.74 3.88
CA PHE A 30 -13.42 -2.36 3.80
C PHE A 30 -14.47 -1.57 3.00
N PRO A 31 -15.11 -0.55 3.59
CA PRO A 31 -15.99 0.33 2.82
C PRO A 31 -15.14 1.06 1.78
N ASP A 32 -15.54 1.04 0.50
CA ASP A 32 -14.95 1.93 -0.51
C ASP A 32 -15.31 3.41 -0.23
N GLY A 33 -14.74 4.34 -1.01
CA GLY A 33 -14.92 5.79 -0.81
C GLY A 33 -16.39 6.23 -0.88
N ASN A 34 -17.24 5.37 -1.46
CA ASN A 34 -18.67 5.58 -1.66
C ASN A 34 -19.53 4.85 -0.60
N GLY A 35 -18.90 4.27 0.42
CA GLY A 35 -19.58 3.56 1.51
C GLY A 35 -20.05 2.15 1.15
N LYS A 36 -19.72 1.63 -0.04
CA LYS A 36 -20.04 0.25 -0.42
C LYS A 36 -18.97 -0.67 0.18
N ALA A 37 -19.43 -1.52 1.08
CA ALA A 37 -18.59 -2.51 1.74
C ALA A 37 -18.18 -3.61 0.76
N GLN A 38 -16.88 -3.79 0.52
CA GLN A 38 -16.34 -4.91 -0.25
C GLN A 38 -15.34 -5.73 0.57
N PRO A 39 -15.18 -7.03 0.31
CA PRO A 39 -14.13 -7.83 0.95
C PRO A 39 -12.75 -7.22 0.68
N LEU A 40 -11.97 -7.00 1.73
CA LEU A 40 -10.62 -6.43 1.61
C LEU A 40 -9.72 -7.31 0.74
N GLU A 41 -9.85 -8.63 0.87
CA GLU A 41 -9.18 -9.63 0.02
C GLU A 41 -9.39 -9.33 -1.46
N GLN A 42 -10.65 -9.28 -1.89
CA GLN A 42 -11.02 -9.10 -3.29
C GLN A 42 -10.45 -7.80 -3.84
N ARG A 43 -10.57 -6.70 -3.08
CA ARG A 43 -10.02 -5.39 -3.47
C ARG A 43 -8.51 -5.45 -3.71
N LEU A 44 -7.77 -6.04 -2.77
CA LEU A 44 -6.32 -6.16 -2.85
C LEU A 44 -5.92 -7.00 -4.05
N LEU A 45 -6.49 -8.21 -4.18
CA LEU A 45 -6.15 -9.14 -5.25
C LEU A 45 -6.44 -8.56 -6.64
N GLN A 46 -7.56 -7.86 -6.81
CA GLN A 46 -7.89 -7.20 -8.07
C GLN A 46 -6.93 -6.05 -8.40
N SER A 47 -6.41 -5.34 -7.39
CA SER A 47 -5.45 -4.27 -7.62
C SER A 47 -4.09 -4.80 -8.07
N PHE A 48 -3.74 -6.02 -7.64
CA PHE A 48 -2.49 -6.69 -7.99
C PHE A 48 -2.56 -7.54 -9.27
N ASP A 49 -3.71 -7.57 -9.96
CA ASP A 49 -3.90 -8.33 -11.22
C ASP A 49 -3.19 -7.69 -12.43
N GLN A 50 -2.43 -6.61 -12.20
CA GLN A 50 -1.67 -5.94 -13.23
C GLN A 50 -0.41 -6.69 -13.60
N TYR A 51 -0.10 -6.70 -14.89
CA TYR A 51 1.08 -7.37 -15.41
C TYR A 51 1.98 -6.42 -16.22
N PRO A 52 3.28 -6.30 -15.88
CA PRO A 52 3.92 -6.82 -14.67
C PRO A 52 3.44 -6.08 -13.41
N MET A 53 3.42 -6.77 -12.27
CA MET A 53 3.06 -6.16 -10.99
C MET A 53 4.16 -5.19 -10.52
N PRO A 54 3.83 -3.91 -10.28
CA PRO A 54 4.78 -2.96 -9.73
C PRO A 54 5.33 -3.39 -8.38
N HIS A 55 6.66 -3.42 -8.28
CA HIS A 55 7.32 -3.73 -7.02
C HIS A 55 8.72 -3.11 -6.94
N VAL A 56 9.22 -2.95 -5.72
CA VAL A 56 10.60 -2.56 -5.42
C VAL A 56 11.14 -3.38 -4.26
N THR A 57 12.39 -3.82 -4.34
CA THR A 57 13.09 -4.45 -3.21
C THR A 57 13.90 -3.40 -2.47
N LEU A 58 13.70 -3.30 -1.16
CA LEU A 58 14.40 -2.37 -0.29
C LEU A 58 15.80 -2.92 0.09
N PRO A 59 16.72 -2.06 0.57
CA PRO A 59 18.07 -2.49 0.96
C PRO A 59 18.12 -3.58 2.03
N ASP A 60 17.09 -3.68 2.88
CA ASP A 60 16.98 -4.70 3.93
C ASP A 60 16.40 -6.05 3.43
N GLY A 61 16.17 -6.17 2.13
CA GLY A 61 15.63 -7.35 1.46
C GLY A 61 14.10 -7.44 1.43
N SER A 62 13.39 -6.58 2.16
CA SER A 62 11.93 -6.49 2.09
C SER A 62 11.46 -6.04 0.71
N THR A 63 10.21 -6.37 0.35
CA THR A 63 9.65 -6.04 -0.96
C THR A 63 8.36 -5.28 -0.79
N VAL A 64 8.21 -4.20 -1.54
CA VAL A 64 6.99 -3.42 -1.62
C VAL A 64 6.33 -3.71 -2.95
N PHE A 65 5.06 -4.09 -2.93
CA PHE A 65 4.21 -4.32 -4.10
C PHE A 65 3.07 -3.31 -4.07
N TRP A 66 2.71 -2.75 -5.22
CA TRP A 66 1.54 -1.89 -5.32
C TRP A 66 0.79 -2.10 -6.62
N GLY A 67 -0.46 -1.68 -6.63
CA GLY A 67 -1.31 -1.75 -7.81
C GLY A 67 -2.59 -0.95 -7.61
N PHE A 68 -3.36 -0.86 -8.69
CA PHE A 68 -4.62 -0.15 -8.75
C PHE A 68 -5.71 -1.02 -9.36
N LEU A 69 -6.96 -0.74 -9.02
CA LEU A 69 -8.10 -1.43 -9.61
C LEU A 69 -8.29 -1.00 -11.07
N THR A 70 -8.34 -1.95 -12.01
CA THR A 70 -8.59 -1.67 -13.43
C THR A 70 -9.92 -0.92 -13.62
N GLY A 71 -9.86 0.23 -14.31
CA GLY A 71 -11.02 1.12 -14.47
C GLY A 71 -11.26 2.08 -13.29
N ALA A 72 -10.47 1.99 -12.22
CA ALA A 72 -10.51 2.87 -11.06
C ALA A 72 -9.09 3.11 -10.50
N GLY A 73 -8.25 3.83 -11.26
CA GLY A 73 -6.83 4.09 -10.91
C GLY A 73 -6.61 4.84 -9.58
N GLN A 74 -7.65 5.51 -9.08
CA GLN A 74 -7.67 6.16 -7.77
C GLN A 74 -7.84 5.18 -6.60
N VAL A 75 -8.19 3.92 -6.88
CA VAL A 75 -8.32 2.83 -5.90
C VAL A 75 -7.03 2.03 -5.94
N GLN A 76 -6.19 2.19 -4.94
CA GLN A 76 -4.88 1.55 -4.87
C GLN A 76 -4.75 0.60 -3.69
N SER A 77 -3.77 -0.31 -3.84
CA SER A 77 -3.42 -1.33 -2.86
C SER A 77 -1.90 -1.44 -2.74
N LEU A 78 -1.45 -1.75 -1.53
CA LEU A 78 -0.04 -1.88 -1.15
C LEU A 78 0.12 -3.20 -0.39
N ALA A 79 1.22 -3.91 -0.61
CA ALA A 79 1.65 -5.02 0.22
C ALA A 79 3.15 -4.93 0.48
N ILE A 80 3.58 -5.27 1.69
CA ILE A 80 5.00 -5.32 2.05
C ILE A 80 5.32 -6.70 2.62
N THR A 81 6.31 -7.36 2.03
CA THR A 81 6.88 -8.62 2.53
C THR A 81 8.27 -8.39 3.12
N ASP A 82 8.67 -9.20 4.10
CA ASP A 82 10.06 -9.19 4.59
C ASP A 82 11.02 -9.91 3.61
N ALA A 83 12.30 -9.99 3.99
CA ALA A 83 13.32 -10.69 3.21
C ALA A 83 13.08 -12.20 3.06
N GLN A 84 12.22 -12.79 3.90
CA GLN A 84 11.79 -14.19 3.82
C GLN A 84 10.47 -14.35 3.04
N ASN A 85 9.98 -13.28 2.40
CA ASN A 85 8.72 -13.21 1.68
C ASN A 85 7.46 -13.39 2.54
N HIS A 86 7.54 -13.20 3.85
CA HIS A 86 6.36 -13.20 4.71
C HIS A 86 5.67 -11.85 4.65
N LEU A 87 4.34 -11.85 4.52
CA LEU A 87 3.55 -10.61 4.56
C LEU A 87 3.71 -9.91 5.91
N ARG A 88 4.00 -8.60 5.88
CA ARG A 88 4.19 -7.75 7.07
C ARG A 88 3.21 -6.60 7.16
N LEU A 89 2.76 -6.07 6.03
CA LEU A 89 1.81 -4.96 5.96
C LEU A 89 0.96 -5.09 4.71
N LEU A 90 -0.33 -4.78 4.84
CA LEU A 90 -1.24 -4.52 3.73
C LEU A 90 -1.70 -3.07 3.78
N GLY A 91 -1.96 -2.46 2.64
CA GLY A 91 -2.47 -1.10 2.53
C GLY A 91 -3.55 -0.98 1.47
N ALA A 92 -4.48 -0.09 1.70
CA ALA A 92 -5.52 0.31 0.76
C ALA A 92 -5.60 1.84 0.75
N ALA A 93 -5.55 2.44 -0.43
CA ALA A 93 -5.70 3.87 -0.61
C ALA A 93 -6.81 4.20 -1.60
N ASP A 94 -7.53 5.30 -1.34
CA ASP A 94 -8.53 5.85 -2.24
C ASP A 94 -8.29 7.34 -2.42
N ASP A 95 -8.36 7.79 -3.67
CA ASP A 95 -8.39 9.20 -4.07
C ASP A 95 -7.14 10.01 -3.74
N LEU A 96 -6.02 9.39 -3.33
CA LEU A 96 -4.75 10.09 -3.11
C LEU A 96 -4.26 10.79 -4.38
N LEU A 97 -4.25 10.07 -5.52
CA LEU A 97 -3.92 10.64 -6.82
C LEU A 97 -4.82 11.83 -7.19
N LEU A 98 -6.13 11.75 -6.90
CA LEU A 98 -7.09 12.81 -7.20
C LEU A 98 -6.94 14.01 -6.27
N ALA A 99 -6.54 13.76 -5.02
CA ALA A 99 -6.28 14.79 -4.04
C ALA A 99 -5.01 15.58 -4.37
N GLY A 100 -3.98 14.91 -4.89
CA GLY A 100 -2.68 15.54 -5.07
C GLY A 100 -2.15 16.03 -3.72
N THR A 101 -1.55 17.22 -3.71
CA THR A 101 -1.04 17.85 -2.48
C THR A 101 -2.04 18.84 -1.86
N ASP A 102 -3.32 18.83 -2.28
CA ASP A 102 -4.35 19.72 -1.73
C ASP A 102 -4.80 19.21 -0.35
N PRO A 103 -4.58 19.97 0.75
CA PRO A 103 -4.92 19.53 2.10
C PRO A 103 -6.41 19.23 2.29
N HIS A 104 -7.30 19.96 1.63
CA HIS A 104 -8.75 19.75 1.77
C HIS A 104 -9.21 18.46 1.09
N LYS A 105 -8.63 18.14 -0.07
CA LYS A 105 -8.91 16.87 -0.75
C LYS A 105 -8.24 15.69 -0.05
N LEU A 106 -7.04 15.88 0.50
CA LEU A 106 -6.36 14.83 1.28
C LEU A 106 -7.14 14.44 2.54
N GLN A 107 -7.89 15.35 3.15
CA GLN A 107 -8.80 15.03 4.25
C GLN A 107 -9.98 14.13 3.84
N GLN A 108 -10.32 14.10 2.55
CA GLN A 108 -11.39 13.27 1.99
C GLN A 108 -10.85 11.96 1.40
N ALA A 109 -9.59 11.95 0.98
CA ALA A 109 -8.87 10.77 0.57
C ALA A 109 -8.65 9.81 1.75
N ARG A 110 -8.28 8.57 1.45
CA ARG A 110 -8.11 7.53 2.48
C ARG A 110 -6.84 6.77 2.23
N LEU A 111 -6.11 6.50 3.31
CA LEU A 111 -5.00 5.55 3.30
C LEU A 111 -5.07 4.73 4.58
N VAL A 112 -5.37 3.45 4.44
CA VAL A 112 -5.46 2.53 5.56
C VAL A 112 -4.43 1.44 5.43
N VAL A 113 -3.67 1.21 6.49
CA VAL A 113 -2.71 0.11 6.60
C VAL A 113 -3.10 -0.89 7.68
N PHE A 114 -2.80 -2.14 7.42
CA PHE A 114 -3.14 -3.29 8.25
C PHE A 114 -1.87 -4.05 8.61
N VAL A 115 -1.68 -4.27 9.90
CA VAL A 115 -0.54 -5.02 10.44
C VAL A 115 -1.04 -6.05 11.44
N ARG A 116 -0.34 -7.19 11.56
CA ARG A 116 -0.51 -8.12 12.70
C ARG A 116 0.47 -7.78 13.83
N ASP A 117 1.64 -7.28 13.49
CA ASP A 117 2.69 -6.88 14.42
C ASP A 117 2.84 -5.34 14.42
N PRO A 118 2.56 -4.64 15.53
CA PRO A 118 2.78 -3.19 15.61
C PRO A 118 4.22 -2.74 15.34
N GLN A 119 5.23 -3.60 15.55
CA GLN A 119 6.61 -3.26 15.20
C GLN A 119 6.81 -3.13 13.69
N ALA A 120 6.04 -3.89 12.89
CA ALA A 120 6.06 -3.76 11.44
C ALA A 120 5.55 -2.38 10.99
N LEU A 121 4.57 -1.80 11.70
CA LEU A 121 4.11 -0.45 11.40
C LEU A 121 5.24 0.57 11.56
N ALA A 122 5.96 0.55 12.69
CA ALA A 122 7.08 1.47 12.90
C ALA A 122 8.19 1.29 11.86
N ARG A 123 8.51 0.04 11.50
CA ARG A 123 9.52 -0.28 10.49
C ARG A 123 9.16 0.22 9.09
N TYR A 124 7.92 0.04 8.67
CA TYR A 124 7.52 0.26 7.28
C TYR A 124 6.75 1.57 7.05
N LEU A 125 6.40 2.33 8.08
CA LEU A 125 5.70 3.61 7.92
C LEU A 125 6.45 4.63 7.03
N PRO A 126 7.80 4.79 7.10
CA PRO A 126 8.52 5.65 6.16
C PRO A 126 8.29 5.27 4.70
N VAL A 127 8.26 3.96 4.42
CA VAL A 127 8.02 3.39 3.10
C VAL A 127 6.59 3.65 2.65
N VAL A 128 5.61 3.47 3.54
CA VAL A 128 4.19 3.78 3.27
C VAL A 128 4.02 5.27 2.96
N ARG A 129 4.66 6.17 3.71
CA ARG A 129 4.61 7.62 3.45
C ARG A 129 5.19 7.97 2.08
N ALA A 130 6.36 7.41 1.75
CA ALA A 130 7.00 7.64 0.47
C ALA A 130 6.17 7.09 -0.70
N TRP A 131 5.56 5.91 -0.53
CA TRP A 131 4.65 5.33 -1.51
C TRP A 131 3.41 6.21 -1.71
N ALA A 132 2.78 6.67 -0.63
CA ALA A 132 1.62 7.54 -0.70
C ALA A 132 1.93 8.91 -1.32
N ALA A 133 3.10 9.47 -1.02
CA ALA A 133 3.59 10.68 -1.68
C ALA A 133 3.83 10.45 -3.19
N ALA A 134 4.28 9.27 -3.59
CA ALA A 134 4.40 8.89 -5.00
C ALA A 134 3.01 8.72 -5.66
N ASP A 135 2.04 8.14 -4.97
CA ASP A 135 0.65 8.00 -5.43
C ASP A 135 -0.01 9.37 -5.66
N VAL A 136 0.10 10.28 -4.68
CA VAL A 136 -0.30 11.70 -4.79
C VAL A 136 0.27 12.36 -6.04
N LEU A 137 1.45 11.94 -6.49
CA LEU A 137 2.14 12.45 -7.66
C LEU A 137 1.91 11.62 -8.94
N GLY A 138 1.19 10.49 -8.85
CA GLY A 138 0.88 9.57 -9.94
C GLY A 138 2.05 8.69 -10.39
N PHE A 139 3.00 8.40 -9.51
CA PHE A 139 4.18 7.54 -9.74
C PHE A 139 5.08 7.96 -10.92
N ASN A 140 4.92 9.16 -11.46
CA ASN A 140 5.58 9.59 -12.70
C ASN A 140 6.63 10.70 -12.51
N ARG A 141 7.03 10.97 -11.25
CA ARG A 141 7.96 12.05 -10.88
C ARG A 141 9.35 11.54 -10.58
N LYS A 142 10.36 12.25 -11.09
CA LYS A 142 11.76 11.91 -10.86
C LYS A 142 12.25 12.50 -9.54
N CYS A 143 12.32 11.65 -8.51
CA CYS A 143 12.79 12.00 -7.16
C CYS A 143 14.01 11.14 -6.77
N PRO A 144 15.18 11.70 -6.44
CA PRO A 144 15.57 13.10 -6.62
C PRO A 144 15.72 13.47 -8.11
N GLY A 145 15.76 14.76 -8.42
CA GLY A 145 15.95 15.25 -9.78
C GLY A 145 15.09 16.47 -10.09
N GLN A 146 14.63 16.56 -11.33
CA GLN A 146 13.88 17.72 -11.85
C GLN A 146 12.60 18.03 -11.05
N ASP A 147 12.00 17.03 -10.40
CA ASP A 147 10.75 17.17 -9.65
C ASP A 147 10.96 17.35 -8.13
N HIS A 148 12.21 17.57 -7.66
CA HIS A 148 12.58 17.57 -6.24
C HIS A 148 11.62 18.39 -5.35
N ALA A 149 11.30 19.63 -5.72
CA ALA A 149 10.41 20.49 -4.93
C ALA A 149 8.99 19.91 -4.78
N ARG A 150 8.47 19.23 -5.82
CA ARG A 150 7.16 18.57 -5.78
C ARG A 150 7.20 17.32 -4.91
N CYS A 151 8.28 16.55 -4.98
CA CYS A 151 8.48 15.37 -4.13
C CYS A 151 8.56 15.78 -2.65
N THR A 152 9.30 16.84 -2.33
CA THR A 152 9.39 17.40 -0.97
C THR A 152 8.03 17.89 -0.48
N ALA A 153 7.27 18.60 -1.32
CA ALA A 153 5.92 19.05 -0.96
C ALA A 153 4.96 17.88 -0.71
N ALA A 154 5.03 16.82 -1.52
CA ALA A 154 4.19 15.62 -1.33
C ALA A 154 4.54 14.86 -0.04
N LEU A 155 5.83 14.78 0.32
CA LEU A 155 6.27 14.18 1.61
C LEU A 155 5.79 14.99 2.82
N GLN A 156 5.68 16.30 2.70
CA GLN A 156 5.21 17.19 3.77
C GLN A 156 3.68 17.29 3.85
N ALA A 157 2.95 16.72 2.88
CA ALA A 157 1.51 16.77 2.86
C ALA A 157 0.91 15.96 4.04
N PRO A 158 -0.21 16.41 4.62
CA PRO A 158 -0.85 15.72 5.74
C PRO A 158 -1.59 14.47 5.25
N LEU A 159 -0.85 13.40 4.97
CA LEU A 159 -1.40 12.15 4.45
C LEU A 159 -2.42 11.54 5.44
N PRO A 160 -3.60 11.08 4.98
CA PRO A 160 -4.68 10.58 5.83
C PRO A 160 -4.45 9.11 6.24
N ILE A 161 -3.28 8.81 6.81
CA ILE A 161 -2.91 7.44 7.18
C ILE A 161 -3.65 7.00 8.44
N GLN A 162 -4.34 5.87 8.36
CA GLN A 162 -4.88 5.14 9.52
C GLN A 162 -4.25 3.76 9.57
N ALA A 163 -3.86 3.30 10.74
CA ALA A 163 -3.30 1.96 10.93
C ALA A 163 -4.22 1.12 11.80
N TYR A 164 -4.38 -0.17 11.48
CA TYR A 164 -5.19 -1.10 12.27
C TYR A 164 -4.43 -2.40 12.56
N ASN A 165 -4.63 -2.91 13.78
CA ASN A 165 -4.11 -4.21 14.18
C ASN A 165 -5.09 -5.33 13.83
N LEU A 166 -4.68 -6.25 12.95
CA LEU A 166 -5.51 -7.39 12.53
C LEU A 166 -5.66 -8.48 13.61
N ASN A 167 -4.82 -8.46 14.65
CA ASN A 167 -4.98 -9.36 15.80
C ASN A 167 -6.02 -8.85 16.82
N CYS A 168 -6.55 -7.65 16.61
CA CYS A 168 -7.63 -7.09 17.42
C CYS A 168 -8.92 -7.89 17.21
N LYS A 169 -9.44 -8.50 18.29
CA LYS A 169 -10.64 -9.34 18.22
C LYS A 169 -11.88 -8.46 18.08
N THR A 170 -12.56 -8.56 16.93
CA THR A 170 -13.86 -7.91 16.73
C THR A 170 -14.99 -8.82 17.23
N SER A 171 -15.99 -8.24 17.87
CA SER A 171 -17.15 -8.97 18.43
C SER A 171 -18.01 -9.68 17.38
N ASN A 172 -17.93 -9.27 16.10
CA ASN A 172 -18.76 -9.79 15.00
C ASN A 172 -17.93 -10.37 13.83
N GLY A 173 -16.62 -10.53 13.99
CA GLY A 173 -15.72 -11.11 12.96
C GLY A 173 -15.59 -10.30 11.66
N LYS A 174 -16.27 -9.16 11.55
CA LYS A 174 -16.28 -8.28 10.38
C LYS A 174 -16.33 -6.83 10.82
N ILE A 175 -15.64 -5.99 10.05
CA ILE A 175 -15.46 -4.53 10.18
C ILE A 175 -14.24 -4.14 11.03
N ILE A 176 -13.34 -3.44 10.37
CA ILE A 176 -12.21 -2.69 10.94
C ILE A 176 -12.81 -1.63 11.87
N GLN A 177 -12.79 -1.87 13.18
CA GLN A 177 -13.37 -0.95 14.16
C GLN A 177 -12.33 0.06 14.64
N GLN A 178 -12.78 1.27 14.96
CA GLN A 178 -11.92 2.35 15.48
C GLN A 178 -11.13 1.94 16.73
N HIS A 179 -11.67 1.03 17.56
CA HIS A 179 -10.95 0.54 18.75
C HIS A 179 -9.71 -0.33 18.41
N CYS A 180 -9.61 -0.82 17.17
CA CYS A 180 -8.44 -1.56 16.67
C CYS A 180 -7.41 -0.64 16.00
N ALA A 181 -7.65 0.67 15.97
CA ALA A 181 -6.73 1.63 15.41
C ALA A 181 -5.44 1.68 16.23
N LEU A 182 -4.31 1.74 15.54
CA LEU A 182 -3.00 1.93 16.12
C LEU A 182 -2.58 3.40 15.96
N PRO A 183 -1.97 4.02 16.99
CA PRO A 183 -1.34 5.31 16.82
C PRO A 183 -0.20 5.19 15.80
N LEU A 184 -0.05 6.19 14.95
CA LEU A 184 1.09 6.25 14.03
C LEU A 184 2.36 6.61 14.81
N PRO A 185 3.42 5.79 14.77
CA PRO A 185 4.69 6.14 15.38
C PRO A 185 5.31 7.35 14.67
N GLN A 186 6.11 8.11 15.40
CA GLN A 186 7.00 9.10 14.79
C GLN A 186 8.15 8.36 14.10
N VAL A 187 8.33 8.64 12.82
CA VAL A 187 9.34 7.98 11.97
C VAL A 187 10.00 9.04 11.08
N PRO A 188 11.26 8.82 10.67
CA PRO A 188 11.91 9.73 9.72
C PRO A 188 11.24 9.67 8.34
N ASP A 189 11.29 10.78 7.61
CA ASP A 189 10.89 10.86 6.20
C ASP A 189 12.14 10.75 5.31
N ASP A 190 12.87 9.64 5.45
CA ASP A 190 14.16 9.38 4.77
C ASP A 190 14.03 8.50 3.52
N VAL A 191 12.83 7.99 3.24
CA VAL A 191 12.54 7.20 2.05
C VAL A 191 12.07 8.11 0.91
N SER A 192 12.79 8.08 -0.21
CA SER A 192 12.43 8.87 -1.40
C SER A 192 11.19 8.29 -2.11
N PRO A 193 10.19 9.12 -2.46
CA PRO A 193 9.06 8.72 -3.32
C PRO A 193 9.49 8.19 -4.68
N GLY A 194 10.69 8.55 -5.17
CA GLY A 194 11.16 8.10 -6.48
C GLY A 194 11.61 6.65 -6.50
N LEU A 195 11.64 5.96 -5.36
CA LEU A 195 11.71 4.49 -5.32
C LEU A 195 10.53 3.82 -6.03
N PHE A 196 9.40 4.53 -6.16
CA PHE A 196 8.16 4.04 -6.76
C PHE A 196 7.93 4.60 -8.17
N TRP A 197 8.94 5.25 -8.76
CA TRP A 197 8.83 5.79 -10.12
C TRP A 197 8.61 4.68 -11.16
N GLN A 198 7.68 4.93 -12.09
CA GLN A 198 7.35 4.06 -13.22
C GLN A 198 7.61 4.75 -14.56
#